data_AF-A0A3S5A1T5-F1
#
_entry.id   AF-A0A3S5A1T5-F1
#
_cell.length_a   1.000
_cell.length_b   1.000
_cell.length_c   1.000
_cell.angle_alpha   90.00
_cell.angle_beta   90.00
_cell.angle_gamma   90.00
#
_symmetry.space_group_name_H-M   'P 1'
#
loop_
_entity.id
_entity.type
_entity.pdbx_description
1 polymer ?
#
loop_
_entity_poly.entity_id
_entity_poly.type
_entity_poly.pdbx_seq_one_letter_code
_entity_poly.pdbx_strand_id
1 'polypeptide(L)'
;MGKSISGTKRSSDPTLQAIEAATRVLKEHYSLLHWVHVCGNMTYARFVNHACDHSIIRALGLSLLSDCSLFAGDDASFSNINLWTIKHIEACLFSFKKYTSLAPDLVPLNASSTRRSIVERLANKTCTQYDPLILLVAALRSLGFDVRLLVSFSPLHLRPSNRKVQQLANLIKKSLKLPAEDKQDVKKAHETKVISSESETDSEIALNKPCLDLFIEVFLPSDNRWICPTLNPHVDAKDKPDLNNRLYVIGLSSTKPICIPGKDVIILPQYVGRSPIDLASRYDENWCVLSRRIRMPNDQWTKIIEFFRRKFNLDAAGNHAIVEPTKDNVLLMRDLQDAQEIRVKLLSQPFPKRVQDYKNHPLYALKRHLLKFEIIFPPDVNPLGYVGKEAIYSRDCLYLCHTRESWLKEARIIRLGEKPAKVVRARLSMKRKLLQDSDEPPTVDVYGQWQTEPYVPPVALNGKVPRNEYGNVELFKPCMLPIGCVHIRLSG
;
A
#
# COMPACT_ATOMS: atom_id res chain seq x y z
N MET A 1 -24.59 44.06 40.88
CA MET A 1 -24.48 42.58 40.78
C MET A 1 -23.58 42.23 39.60
N GLY A 2 -22.26 42.17 39.82
CA GLY A 2 -21.29 41.74 38.80
C GLY A 2 -20.89 40.29 39.03
N LYS A 3 -21.21 39.40 38.09
CA LYS A 3 -20.69 38.02 38.09
C LYS A 3 -19.33 38.03 37.38
N SER A 4 -18.24 37.87 38.13
CA SER A 4 -16.93 37.58 37.55
C SER A 4 -16.93 36.16 36.98
N ILE A 5 -16.79 36.04 35.67
CA ILE A 5 -16.51 34.76 35.01
C ILE A 5 -15.00 34.54 35.10
N SER A 6 -14.56 33.87 36.17
CA SER A 6 -13.20 33.37 36.27
C SER A 6 -13.04 32.15 35.38
N GLY A 7 -12.72 32.40 34.11
CA GLY A 7 -12.25 31.36 33.19
C GLY A 7 -10.89 30.84 33.66
N THR A 8 -10.91 29.89 34.61
CA THR A 8 -9.72 29.14 35.00
C THR A 8 -9.29 28.27 33.82
N LYS A 9 -8.27 28.72 33.08
CA LYS A 9 -7.50 27.83 32.20
C LYS A 9 -7.01 26.68 33.08
N ARG A 10 -7.54 25.48 32.89
CA ARG A 10 -6.95 24.26 33.47
C ARG A 10 -5.52 24.17 32.95
N SER A 11 -4.56 24.59 33.76
CA SER A 11 -3.15 24.24 33.59
C SER A 11 -3.08 22.73 33.58
N SER A 12 -2.93 22.11 32.41
CA SER A 12 -2.78 20.67 32.29
C SER A 12 -1.53 20.24 33.06
N ASP A 13 -1.67 19.19 33.87
CA ASP A 13 -0.59 18.61 34.69
C ASP A 13 0.70 18.46 33.87
N PRO A 14 1.83 19.08 34.28
CA PRO A 14 3.09 19.01 33.54
C PRO A 14 3.59 17.56 33.37
N THR A 15 3.27 16.68 34.32
CA THR A 15 3.59 15.25 34.23
C THR A 15 2.81 14.59 33.09
N LEU A 16 1.52 14.90 32.97
CA LEU A 16 0.67 14.38 31.91
C LEU A 16 1.13 14.91 30.54
N GLN A 17 1.44 16.20 30.44
CA GLN A 17 2.00 16.78 29.22
C GLN A 17 3.33 16.12 28.81
N ALA A 18 4.22 15.86 29.77
CA ALA A 18 5.49 15.17 29.51
C ALA A 18 5.27 13.74 29.01
N ILE A 19 4.32 12.99 29.60
CA ILE A 19 3.95 11.65 29.16
C ILE A 19 3.35 11.68 27.74
N GLU A 20 2.45 12.62 27.45
CA GLU A 20 1.85 12.79 26.13
C GLU A 20 2.89 13.14 25.06
N ALA A 21 3.80 14.07 25.37
CA ALA A 21 4.88 14.48 24.48
C ALA A 21 5.83 13.31 24.18
N ALA A 22 6.26 12.59 25.22
CA ALA A 22 7.13 11.42 25.05
C ALA A 22 6.43 10.27 24.31
N THR A 23 5.13 10.06 24.57
CA THR A 23 4.32 9.06 23.85
C THR A 23 4.19 9.42 22.37
N ARG A 24 4.04 10.71 22.03
CA ARG A 24 4.03 11.17 20.64
C ARG A 24 5.37 10.88 19.96
N VAL A 25 6.49 11.21 20.60
CA VAL A 25 7.84 10.92 20.08
C VAL A 25 8.03 9.40 19.89
N LEU A 26 7.58 8.59 20.85
CA LEU A 26 7.65 7.13 20.73
C LEU A 26 6.82 6.61 19.53
N LYS A 27 5.60 7.12 19.35
CA LYS A 27 4.75 6.76 18.21
C LYS A 27 5.38 7.16 16.87
N GLU A 28 5.94 8.37 16.79
CA GLU A 28 6.66 8.84 15.61
C GLU A 28 7.88 7.97 15.31
N HIS A 29 8.67 7.60 16.32
CA HIS A 29 9.82 6.71 16.17
C HIS A 29 9.42 5.33 15.63
N TYR A 30 8.36 4.71 16.17
CA TYR A 30 7.83 3.44 15.67
C TYR A 30 7.34 3.56 14.21
N SER A 31 6.66 4.65 13.88
CA SER A 31 6.25 4.92 12.51
C SER A 31 7.47 5.00 11.58
N LEU A 32 8.52 5.75 11.95
CA LEU A 32 9.74 5.85 11.15
C LEU A 32 10.46 4.50 10.99
N LEU A 33 10.58 3.72 12.05
CA LEU A 33 11.17 2.37 12.00
C LEU A 33 10.39 1.45 11.05
N HIS A 34 9.05 1.48 11.13
CA HIS A 34 8.19 0.74 10.21
C HIS A 34 8.46 1.14 8.75
N TRP A 35 8.56 2.44 8.47
CA TRP A 35 8.86 2.95 7.13
C TRP A 35 10.22 2.48 6.62
N VAL A 36 11.27 2.58 7.44
CA VAL A 36 12.62 2.11 7.08
C VAL A 36 12.60 0.63 6.75
N HIS A 37 11.92 -0.19 7.56
CA HIS A 37 11.76 -1.62 7.29
C HIS A 37 11.01 -1.87 5.98
N VAL A 38 9.89 -1.17 5.74
CA VAL A 38 9.12 -1.31 4.49
C VAL A 38 9.99 -0.96 3.27
N CYS A 39 10.67 0.18 3.29
CA CYS A 39 11.56 0.59 2.20
C CYS A 39 12.74 -0.37 2.01
N GLY A 40 13.32 -0.88 3.10
CA GLY A 40 14.39 -1.88 3.06
C GLY A 40 13.94 -3.19 2.40
N ASN A 41 12.76 -3.70 2.80
CA ASN A 41 12.19 -4.90 2.21
C ASN A 41 11.82 -4.70 0.73
N MET A 42 11.26 -3.55 0.35
CA MET A 42 10.99 -3.21 -1.06
C MET A 42 12.25 -3.11 -1.90
N THR A 43 13.34 -2.57 -1.33
CA THR A 43 14.65 -2.50 -1.99
C THR A 43 15.26 -3.89 -2.18
N TYR A 44 15.19 -4.74 -1.15
CA TYR A 44 15.58 -6.14 -1.24
C TYR A 44 14.75 -6.88 -2.30
N ALA A 45 13.43 -6.65 -2.34
CA ALA A 45 12.54 -7.25 -3.32
C ALA A 45 12.96 -6.92 -4.76
N ARG A 46 13.28 -5.63 -5.03
CA ARG A 46 13.85 -5.21 -6.33
C ARG A 46 15.19 -5.88 -6.63
N PHE A 47 16.08 -5.97 -5.63
CA PHE A 47 17.38 -6.61 -5.78
C PHE A 47 17.25 -8.10 -6.18
N VAL A 48 16.39 -8.86 -5.50
CA VAL A 48 16.18 -10.29 -5.80
C VAL A 48 15.50 -10.47 -7.16
N ASN A 49 14.54 -9.60 -7.53
CA ASN A 49 13.93 -9.66 -8.86
C ASN A 49 14.96 -9.44 -9.98
N HIS A 50 15.88 -8.50 -9.79
CA HIS A 50 16.98 -8.29 -10.74
C HIS A 50 17.92 -9.51 -10.81
N ALA A 51 18.17 -10.19 -9.69
CA ALA A 51 18.94 -11.44 -9.68
C ALA A 51 18.26 -12.53 -10.51
N CYS A 52 16.93 -12.68 -10.41
CA CYS A 52 16.15 -13.63 -11.22
C CYS A 52 16.23 -13.32 -12.73
N ASP A 53 16.39 -12.05 -13.10
CA ASP A 53 16.49 -11.63 -14.50
C ASP A 53 17.93 -11.63 -15.05
N HIS A 54 18.93 -11.93 -14.20
CA HIS A 54 20.32 -11.97 -14.62
C HIS A 54 20.59 -13.15 -15.56
N SER A 55 21.30 -12.92 -16.67
CA SER A 55 21.59 -13.93 -17.71
C SER A 55 22.23 -15.21 -17.16
N ILE A 56 23.28 -15.08 -16.33
CA ILE A 56 23.93 -16.22 -15.67
C ILE A 56 22.96 -17.02 -14.79
N ILE A 57 22.07 -16.36 -14.03
CA ILE A 57 21.12 -17.06 -13.14
C ILE A 57 20.03 -17.76 -13.96
N ARG A 58 19.60 -17.15 -15.07
CA ARG A 58 18.70 -17.78 -16.05
C ARG A 58 19.32 -19.02 -16.69
N ALA A 59 20.56 -18.91 -17.19
CA ALA A 59 21.29 -20.04 -17.76
C ALA A 59 21.50 -21.17 -16.75
N LEU A 60 21.85 -20.81 -15.51
CA LEU A 60 22.01 -21.76 -14.43
C LEU A 60 20.69 -22.45 -14.09
N GLY A 61 19.61 -21.69 -13.91
CA GLY A 61 18.27 -22.23 -13.68
C GLY A 61 17.84 -23.23 -14.76
N LEU A 62 18.04 -22.89 -16.04
CA LEU A 62 17.77 -23.79 -17.16
C LEU A 62 18.62 -25.07 -17.12
N SER A 63 19.91 -24.95 -16.79
CA SER A 63 20.82 -26.11 -16.72
C SER A 63 20.47 -27.13 -15.62
N LEU A 64 19.63 -26.74 -14.66
CA LEU A 64 19.22 -27.58 -13.54
C LEU A 64 17.92 -28.36 -13.81
N LEU A 65 17.24 -28.08 -14.92
CA LEU A 65 16.04 -28.82 -15.33
C LEU A 65 16.44 -30.25 -15.73
N SER A 66 15.79 -31.25 -15.12
CA SER A 66 16.12 -32.66 -15.32
C SER A 66 15.42 -33.30 -16.52
N ASP A 67 14.22 -32.82 -16.86
CA ASP A 67 13.45 -33.31 -18.01
C ASP A 67 12.95 -32.12 -18.83
N CYS A 68 13.54 -31.95 -20.02
CA CYS A 68 13.16 -30.90 -20.97
C CYS A 68 12.28 -31.43 -22.11
N SER A 69 12.01 -32.74 -22.18
CA SER A 69 11.26 -33.35 -23.28
C SER A 69 9.82 -32.83 -23.33
N LEU A 70 9.24 -32.52 -22.17
CA LEU A 70 7.90 -31.93 -22.04
C LEU A 70 7.78 -30.53 -22.66
N PHE A 71 8.89 -29.83 -22.89
CA PHE A 71 8.88 -28.50 -23.52
C PHE A 71 9.19 -28.56 -25.02
N ALA A 72 9.57 -29.73 -25.54
CA ALA A 72 9.80 -29.92 -26.96
C ALA A 72 8.46 -30.12 -27.70
N GLY A 73 8.29 -29.42 -28.81
CA GLY A 73 7.27 -29.67 -29.80
C GLY A 73 7.75 -30.68 -30.86
N ASP A 74 6.83 -31.08 -31.73
CA ASP A 74 7.03 -32.15 -32.70
C ASP A 74 8.24 -31.93 -33.64
N ASP A 75 8.58 -30.67 -33.91
CA ASP A 75 9.66 -30.26 -34.83
C ASP A 75 10.99 -29.90 -34.12
N ALA A 76 11.25 -30.41 -32.92
CA ALA A 76 12.38 -30.02 -32.05
C ALA A 76 12.43 -28.51 -31.67
N SER A 77 11.36 -27.78 -31.98
CA SER A 77 11.12 -26.41 -31.51
C SER A 77 10.44 -26.43 -30.13
N PHE A 78 10.43 -25.32 -29.39
CA PHE A 78 9.66 -25.27 -28.14
C PHE A 78 8.16 -25.37 -28.41
N SER A 79 7.45 -26.18 -27.61
CA SER A 79 6.00 -26.32 -27.71
C SER A 79 5.30 -24.98 -27.45
N ASN A 80 4.13 -24.78 -28.07
CA ASN A 80 3.38 -23.54 -27.93
C ASN A 80 3.01 -23.30 -26.46
N ILE A 81 3.48 -22.19 -25.90
CA ILE A 81 3.28 -21.84 -24.49
C ILE A 81 1.81 -21.80 -24.06
N ASN A 82 0.89 -21.56 -24.99
CA ASN A 82 -0.55 -21.58 -24.71
C ASN A 82 -1.08 -23.00 -24.42
N LEU A 83 -0.33 -24.05 -24.80
CA LEU A 83 -0.65 -25.45 -24.51
C LEU A 83 -0.08 -25.90 -23.15
N TRP A 84 0.67 -25.04 -22.46
CA TRP A 84 1.32 -25.41 -21.22
C TRP A 84 0.30 -25.56 -20.09
N THR A 85 0.40 -26.69 -19.42
CA THR A 85 -0.46 -27.15 -18.32
C THR A 85 0.31 -27.18 -17.00
N ILE A 86 -0.38 -27.45 -15.89
CA ILE A 86 0.24 -27.61 -14.58
C ILE A 86 1.40 -28.63 -14.57
N LYS A 87 1.33 -29.68 -15.40
CA LYS A 87 2.38 -30.71 -15.53
C LYS A 87 3.75 -30.13 -15.91
N HIS A 88 3.76 -29.08 -16.74
CA HIS A 88 5.00 -28.43 -17.17
C HIS A 88 5.66 -27.70 -15.98
N ILE A 89 4.85 -27.07 -15.13
CA ILE A 89 5.30 -26.39 -13.92
C ILE A 89 5.76 -27.42 -12.88
N GLU A 90 5.02 -28.53 -12.71
CA GLU A 90 5.39 -29.64 -11.83
C GLU A 90 6.75 -30.27 -12.20
N ALA A 91 7.02 -30.45 -13.50
CA ALA A 91 8.31 -30.95 -13.98
C ALA A 91 9.47 -30.00 -13.64
N CYS A 92 9.26 -28.68 -13.80
CA CYS A 92 10.22 -27.68 -13.33
C CYS A 92 10.43 -27.78 -11.82
N LEU A 93 9.35 -27.77 -11.01
CA LEU A 93 9.45 -27.85 -9.54
C LEU A 93 10.22 -29.09 -9.08
N PHE A 94 9.95 -30.25 -9.69
CA PHE A 94 10.60 -31.51 -9.35
C PHE A 94 12.12 -31.43 -9.53
N SER A 95 12.58 -30.76 -10.58
CA SER A 95 14.01 -30.53 -10.85
C SER A 95 14.71 -29.79 -9.70
N PHE A 96 13.98 -28.89 -9.03
CA PHE A 96 14.49 -28.06 -7.94
C PHE A 96 14.29 -28.65 -6.54
N LYS A 97 13.37 -29.61 -6.37
CA LYS A 97 13.06 -30.24 -5.07
C LYS A 97 14.27 -30.84 -4.37
N LYS A 98 15.19 -31.46 -5.12
CA LYS A 98 16.43 -32.03 -4.54
C LYS A 98 17.34 -30.98 -3.91
N TYR A 99 17.26 -29.72 -4.35
CA TYR A 99 18.07 -28.63 -3.80
C TYR A 99 17.45 -28.01 -2.54
N THR A 100 16.14 -28.15 -2.31
CA THR A 100 15.55 -27.69 -1.04
C THR A 100 16.01 -28.55 0.14
N SER A 101 16.31 -29.82 -0.10
CA SER A 101 16.87 -30.75 0.90
C SER A 101 18.37 -30.57 1.17
N LEU A 102 19.09 -29.75 0.38
CA LEU A 102 20.50 -29.40 0.61
C LEU A 102 20.68 -28.16 1.49
N ALA A 103 19.57 -27.52 1.90
CA ALA A 103 19.54 -26.37 2.79
C ALA A 103 19.62 -26.62 4.33
N PRO A 104 19.82 -27.82 4.91
CA PRO A 104 19.74 -27.95 6.37
C PRO A 104 20.94 -27.41 7.14
N ASP A 105 22.14 -27.31 6.54
CA ASP A 105 23.37 -27.04 7.31
C ASP A 105 24.12 -25.75 6.89
N LEU A 106 24.36 -24.90 7.90
CA LEU A 106 25.43 -23.89 8.05
C LEU A 106 25.47 -22.61 7.20
N VAL A 107 24.55 -22.33 6.27
CA VAL A 107 24.50 -21.00 5.63
C VAL A 107 23.51 -20.08 6.38
N PRO A 108 23.99 -18.99 7.02
CA PRO A 108 23.09 -18.05 7.69
C PRO A 108 21.99 -17.53 6.75
N LEU A 109 20.77 -17.39 7.27
CA LEU A 109 19.64 -16.79 6.56
C LEU A 109 19.93 -15.38 6.02
N ASN A 110 20.92 -14.67 6.59
CA ASN A 110 21.36 -13.35 6.14
C ASN A 110 22.43 -13.40 5.03
N ALA A 111 22.82 -14.58 4.56
CA ALA A 111 23.79 -14.73 3.49
C ALA A 111 23.26 -14.07 2.21
N SER A 112 24.10 -13.24 1.61
CA SER A 112 23.77 -12.54 0.37
C SER A 112 23.39 -13.55 -0.72
N SER A 113 22.26 -13.28 -1.40
CA SER A 113 21.82 -14.01 -2.60
C SER A 113 22.23 -13.25 -3.87
N THR A 114 23.47 -12.75 -3.90
CA THR A 114 24.04 -12.21 -5.13
C THR A 114 24.29 -13.33 -6.13
N ARG A 115 24.38 -12.96 -7.40
CA ARG A 115 24.76 -13.87 -8.48
C ARG A 115 25.99 -14.73 -8.13
N ARG A 116 27.03 -14.08 -7.60
CA ARG A 116 28.32 -14.74 -7.30
C ARG A 116 28.15 -15.80 -6.21
N SER A 117 27.48 -15.44 -5.12
CA SER A 117 27.31 -16.34 -3.98
C SER A 117 26.37 -17.51 -4.29
N ILE A 118 25.34 -17.32 -5.13
CA ILE A 118 24.49 -18.41 -5.62
C ILE A 118 25.32 -19.41 -6.43
N VAL A 119 26.16 -18.93 -7.35
CA VAL A 119 27.03 -19.78 -8.19
C VAL A 119 28.03 -20.55 -7.32
N GLU A 120 28.71 -19.87 -6.39
CA GLU A 120 29.69 -20.48 -5.48
C GLU A 120 29.03 -21.54 -4.59
N ARG A 121 27.86 -21.25 -4.01
CA ARG A 121 27.14 -22.22 -3.17
C ARG A 121 26.71 -23.44 -3.96
N LEU A 122 26.14 -23.26 -5.15
CA LEU A 122 25.71 -24.37 -6.00
C LEU A 122 26.89 -25.24 -6.44
N ALA A 123 28.03 -24.63 -6.79
CA ALA A 123 29.27 -25.37 -7.10
C ALA A 123 29.75 -26.23 -5.93
N ASN A 124 29.57 -25.72 -4.70
CA ASN A 124 29.89 -26.43 -3.46
C ASN A 124 28.75 -27.35 -2.97
N LYS A 125 27.69 -27.57 -3.77
CA LYS A 125 26.51 -28.37 -3.41
C LYS A 125 25.80 -27.89 -2.13
N THR A 126 25.83 -26.58 -1.88
CA THR A 126 25.14 -25.90 -0.79
C THR A 126 24.14 -24.90 -1.35
N CYS A 127 23.17 -24.46 -0.54
CA CYS A 127 22.23 -23.41 -0.92
C CYS A 127 21.63 -22.73 0.31
N THR A 128 21.14 -21.50 0.13
CA THR A 128 20.16 -20.92 1.07
C THR A 128 18.77 -21.48 0.80
N GLN A 129 17.81 -21.21 1.69
CA GLN A 129 16.41 -21.54 1.48
C GLN A 129 15.78 -20.85 0.23
N TYR A 130 16.38 -19.77 -0.27
CA TYR A 130 15.84 -19.00 -1.38
C TYR A 130 16.56 -19.22 -2.71
N ASP A 131 17.78 -19.80 -2.72
CA ASP A 131 18.52 -20.01 -3.98
C ASP A 131 17.75 -20.91 -4.96
N PRO A 132 17.15 -22.06 -4.54
CA PRO A 132 16.37 -22.89 -5.46
C PRO A 132 15.17 -22.15 -6.06
N LEU A 133 14.52 -21.28 -5.27
CA LEU A 133 13.39 -20.48 -5.73
C LEU A 133 13.83 -19.41 -6.75
N ILE A 134 14.93 -18.71 -6.49
CA ILE A 134 15.50 -17.70 -7.40
C ILE A 134 15.85 -18.36 -8.75
N LEU A 135 16.51 -19.53 -8.70
CA LEU A 135 16.89 -20.29 -9.90
C LEU A 135 15.65 -20.81 -10.65
N LEU A 136 14.62 -21.28 -9.93
CA LEU A 136 13.36 -21.70 -10.53
C LEU A 136 12.64 -20.53 -11.23
N VAL A 137 12.53 -19.36 -10.60
CA VAL A 137 11.94 -18.16 -11.24
C VAL A 137 12.71 -17.82 -12.51
N ALA A 138 14.04 -17.84 -12.44
CA ALA A 138 14.89 -17.54 -13.59
C ALA A 138 14.69 -18.57 -14.72
N ALA A 139 14.58 -19.86 -14.40
CA ALA A 139 14.29 -20.92 -15.36
C ALA A 139 12.93 -20.72 -16.03
N LEU A 140 11.86 -20.58 -15.24
CA LEU A 140 10.49 -20.40 -15.74
C LEU A 140 10.36 -19.14 -16.62
N ARG A 141 10.95 -18.01 -16.20
CA ARG A 141 10.98 -16.79 -17.03
C ARG A 141 11.77 -16.94 -18.32
N SER A 142 12.71 -17.89 -18.38
CA SER A 142 13.50 -18.17 -19.59
C SER A 142 12.84 -19.17 -20.52
N LEU A 143 11.98 -20.02 -19.97
CA LEU A 143 11.03 -20.85 -20.73
C LEU A 143 9.88 -20.00 -21.30
N GLY A 144 9.72 -18.75 -20.86
CA GLY A 144 8.70 -17.83 -21.38
C GLY A 144 7.43 -17.76 -20.52
N PHE A 145 7.40 -18.42 -19.36
CA PHE A 145 6.29 -18.24 -18.42
C PHE A 145 6.23 -16.79 -17.93
N ASP A 146 5.02 -16.29 -17.74
CA ASP A 146 4.79 -15.06 -17.00
C ASP A 146 4.80 -15.38 -15.49
N VAL A 147 5.88 -14.96 -14.82
CA VAL A 147 6.18 -15.33 -13.43
C VAL A 147 6.38 -14.09 -12.58
N ARG A 148 5.60 -14.02 -11.50
CA ARG A 148 5.80 -13.06 -10.42
C ARG A 148 6.67 -13.70 -9.34
N LEU A 149 7.74 -13.03 -8.95
CA LEU A 149 8.41 -13.28 -7.67
C LEU A 149 7.61 -12.56 -6.60
N LEU A 150 7.18 -13.28 -5.57
CA LEU A 150 6.37 -12.76 -4.49
C LEU A 150 7.27 -12.57 -3.27
N VAL A 151 7.29 -11.35 -2.74
CA VAL A 151 7.99 -11.02 -1.51
C VAL A 151 6.95 -10.67 -0.45
N SER A 152 6.77 -11.56 0.52
CA SER A 152 5.91 -11.29 1.67
C SER A 152 6.73 -10.85 2.85
N PHE A 153 6.27 -9.85 3.60
CA PHE A 153 6.97 -9.40 4.78
C PHE A 153 6.04 -8.75 5.80
N SER A 154 6.43 -8.88 7.06
CA SER A 154 5.87 -8.14 8.18
C SER A 154 6.99 -7.30 8.79
N PRO A 155 6.97 -5.96 8.61
CA PRO A 155 7.97 -5.08 9.19
C PRO A 155 7.75 -4.93 10.71
N LEU A 156 8.61 -4.15 11.37
CA LEU A 156 8.33 -3.70 12.74
C LEU A 156 6.96 -3.03 12.83
N HIS A 157 6.27 -3.20 13.96
CA HIS A 157 4.92 -2.66 14.15
C HIS A 157 4.87 -1.15 13.94
N LEU A 158 3.80 -0.67 13.31
CA LEU A 158 3.59 0.75 13.03
C LEU A 158 3.42 1.58 14.32
N ARG A 159 2.91 0.96 15.39
CA ARG A 159 2.66 1.60 16.69
C ARG A 159 3.32 0.81 17.83
N PRO A 160 3.74 1.47 18.91
CA PRO A 160 4.22 0.78 20.10
C PRO A 160 3.08 0.00 20.77
N SER A 161 3.41 -1.11 21.43
CA SER A 161 2.43 -1.87 22.22
C SER A 161 1.99 -1.07 23.45
N ASN A 162 0.77 -1.34 23.92
CA ASN A 162 0.22 -0.71 25.13
C ASN A 162 1.14 -0.88 26.35
N ARG A 163 1.76 -2.06 26.49
CA ARG A 163 2.77 -2.32 27.53
C ARG A 163 3.97 -1.38 27.43
N LYS A 164 4.47 -1.12 26.23
CA LYS A 164 5.62 -0.22 25.99
C LYS A 164 5.25 1.24 26.33
N VAL A 165 4.04 1.67 25.98
CA VAL A 165 3.51 2.99 26.33
C VAL A 165 3.35 3.14 27.85
N GLN A 166 2.82 2.13 28.54
CA GLN A 166 2.70 2.11 30.00
C GLN A 166 4.07 2.15 30.70
N GLN A 167 5.04 1.39 30.21
CA GLN A 167 6.42 1.40 30.72
C GLN A 167 7.05 2.79 30.61
N LEU A 168 6.90 3.46 29.46
CA LEU A 168 7.38 4.83 29.26
C LEU A 168 6.72 5.80 30.24
N ALA A 169 5.39 5.72 30.40
CA ALA A 169 4.65 6.57 31.34
C ALA A 169 5.15 6.38 32.78
N ASN A 170 5.42 5.14 33.20
CA ASN A 170 5.94 4.85 34.53
C ASN A 170 7.37 5.37 34.74
N LEU A 171 8.24 5.28 33.72
CA LEU A 171 9.59 5.83 33.78
C LEU A 171 9.58 7.35 33.95
N ILE A 172 8.73 8.06 33.20
CA ILE A 172 8.60 9.52 33.29
C ILE A 172 8.04 9.94 34.65
N LYS A 173 7.02 9.23 35.16
CA LYS A 173 6.50 9.46 36.52
C LYS A 173 7.59 9.27 37.58
N LYS A 174 8.48 8.28 37.41
CA LYS A 174 9.59 8.04 38.33
C LYS A 174 10.67 9.13 38.23
N SER A 175 11.02 9.57 37.01
CA SER A 175 12.06 10.59 36.82
C SER A 175 11.65 11.98 37.31
N LEU A 176 10.36 12.33 37.20
CA LEU A 176 9.83 13.60 37.70
C LEU A 176 9.57 13.58 39.21
N LYS A 177 9.51 12.38 39.82
CA LYS A 177 9.49 12.17 41.28
C LYS A 177 10.90 11.82 41.77
N LEU A 178 11.87 12.72 41.65
CA LEU A 178 13.14 12.55 42.37
C LEU A 178 12.94 12.83 43.87
N PRO A 179 13.72 12.17 44.76
CA PRO A 179 13.41 12.05 46.18
C PRO A 179 13.55 13.40 46.87
N ALA A 180 12.43 14.00 47.28
CA ALA A 180 12.46 14.96 48.36
C ALA A 180 12.72 14.18 49.66
N GLU A 181 13.73 14.63 50.40
CA GLU A 181 13.97 14.26 51.79
C GLU A 181 12.66 14.30 52.60
N ASP A 182 12.64 13.44 53.63
CA ASP A 182 11.58 13.25 54.62
C ASP A 182 10.55 14.38 54.69
N LYS A 183 9.29 14.05 54.37
CA LYS A 183 8.14 14.55 55.11
C LYS A 183 6.92 13.64 54.93
N GLN A 184 6.45 13.19 56.08
CA GLN A 184 5.21 12.47 56.31
C GLN A 184 3.99 13.25 55.78
N ASP A 185 2.97 12.45 55.45
CA ASP A 185 1.57 12.81 55.25
C ASP A 185 1.19 13.66 54.02
N VAL A 186 0.38 13.07 53.13
CA VAL A 186 -1.05 13.41 52.98
C VAL A 186 -1.64 12.76 51.70
N LYS A 187 -2.65 11.92 51.94
CA LYS A 187 -3.90 11.61 51.17
C LYS A 187 -3.84 11.18 49.70
N LYS A 188 -4.52 10.03 49.49
CA LYS A 188 -4.97 9.43 48.22
C LYS A 188 -5.51 10.47 47.22
N ALA A 189 -4.80 10.65 46.12
CA ALA A 189 -5.32 11.32 44.92
C ALA A 189 -5.78 10.27 43.91
N HIS A 190 -7.01 10.44 43.42
CA HIS A 190 -7.66 9.64 42.39
C HIS A 190 -6.75 9.40 41.17
N GLU A 191 -6.54 8.13 40.82
CA GLU A 191 -6.03 7.73 39.51
C GLU A 191 -7.00 8.17 38.41
N THR A 192 -6.72 9.30 37.79
CA THR A 192 -7.36 9.69 36.54
C THR A 192 -6.77 8.79 35.45
N LYS A 193 -7.53 7.74 35.08
CA LYS A 193 -7.32 7.01 33.84
C LYS A 193 -7.22 8.03 32.70
N VAL A 194 -6.06 8.09 32.05
CA VAL A 194 -5.92 8.75 30.75
C VAL A 194 -6.74 7.92 29.77
N ILE A 195 -7.99 8.31 29.56
CA ILE A 195 -8.88 7.71 28.58
C ILE A 195 -8.35 8.15 27.20
N SER A 196 -7.39 7.40 26.67
CA SER A 196 -7.21 7.32 25.22
C SER A 196 -8.41 6.55 24.70
N SER A 197 -9.34 7.25 24.07
CA SER A 197 -10.57 6.75 23.44
C SER A 197 -10.32 5.86 22.20
N GLU A 198 -9.34 4.96 22.29
CA GLU A 198 -9.09 3.86 21.35
C GLU A 198 -9.21 2.52 22.10
N SER A 199 -10.17 2.43 23.04
CA SER A 199 -10.35 1.28 23.93
C SER A 199 -10.81 0.03 23.19
N GLU A 200 -10.10 -1.07 23.50
CA GLU A 200 -10.64 -2.41 23.79
C GLU A 200 -10.79 -3.45 22.68
N THR A 201 -10.10 -3.34 21.54
CA THR A 201 -9.91 -4.51 20.65
C THR A 201 -8.57 -4.60 19.94
N ASP A 202 -7.50 -4.01 20.51
CA ASP A 202 -6.14 -4.51 20.24
C ASP A 202 -5.97 -5.82 21.00
N SER A 203 -6.79 -6.82 20.68
CA SER A 203 -6.47 -8.21 20.94
C SER A 203 -5.03 -8.39 20.49
N GLU A 204 -4.19 -8.88 21.39
CA GLU A 204 -2.78 -9.21 21.17
C GLU A 204 -2.65 -10.08 19.92
N ILE A 205 -2.64 -9.48 18.73
CA ILE A 205 -2.08 -10.11 17.56
C ILE A 205 -0.63 -10.26 17.97
N ALA A 206 -0.25 -11.50 18.28
CA ALA A 206 1.08 -11.88 18.70
C ALA A 206 2.07 -11.03 17.90
N LEU A 207 2.87 -10.21 18.62
CA LEU A 207 3.86 -9.33 18.02
C LEU A 207 4.87 -10.21 17.29
N ASN A 208 4.55 -10.58 16.06
CA ASN A 208 5.41 -11.43 15.26
C ASN A 208 6.68 -10.63 14.98
N LYS A 209 7.82 -11.26 15.25
CA LYS A 209 9.12 -10.71 14.89
C LYS A 209 9.11 -10.33 13.41
N PRO A 210 9.80 -9.25 13.02
CA PRO A 210 9.92 -8.90 11.61
C PRO A 210 10.36 -10.10 10.79
N CYS A 211 9.66 -10.38 9.71
CA CYS A 211 9.89 -11.57 8.90
C CYS A 211 9.71 -11.23 7.42
N LEU A 212 10.44 -11.96 6.58
CA LEU A 212 10.33 -11.91 5.13
C LEU A 212 10.31 -13.33 4.60
N ASP A 213 9.52 -13.56 3.57
CA ASP A 213 9.45 -14.82 2.83
C ASP A 213 9.35 -14.59 1.34
N LEU A 214 9.84 -15.55 0.57
CA LEU A 214 9.77 -15.54 -0.89
C LEU A 214 8.97 -16.75 -1.38
N PHE A 215 8.09 -16.51 -2.34
CA PHE A 215 7.40 -17.54 -3.10
C PHE A 215 7.09 -17.02 -4.51
N ILE A 216 6.31 -17.73 -5.32
CA ILE A 216 6.09 -17.38 -6.72
C ILE A 216 4.62 -17.51 -7.12
N GLU A 217 4.19 -16.66 -8.05
CA GLU A 217 2.99 -16.94 -8.86
C GLU A 217 3.43 -17.17 -10.31
N VAL A 218 2.84 -18.17 -10.95
CA VAL A 218 3.04 -18.48 -12.36
C VAL A 218 1.69 -18.37 -13.04
N PHE A 219 1.61 -17.60 -14.12
CA PHE A 219 0.40 -17.55 -14.92
C PHE A 219 0.30 -18.82 -15.77
N LEU A 220 -0.82 -19.52 -15.67
CA LEU A 220 -1.10 -20.73 -16.42
C LEU A 220 -2.05 -20.40 -17.58
N PRO A 221 -1.58 -20.39 -18.84
CA PRO A 221 -2.42 -20.00 -19.98
C PRO A 221 -3.62 -20.91 -20.22
N SER A 222 -3.47 -22.22 -20.01
CA SER A 222 -4.53 -23.21 -20.20
C SER A 222 -5.75 -22.98 -19.30
N ASP A 223 -5.51 -22.56 -18.06
CA ASP A 223 -6.56 -22.25 -17.08
C ASP A 223 -6.90 -20.75 -17.03
N ASN A 224 -6.16 -19.90 -17.76
CA ASN A 224 -6.24 -18.44 -17.71
C ASN A 224 -6.20 -17.87 -16.28
N ARG A 225 -5.32 -18.39 -15.42
CA ARG A 225 -5.23 -17.99 -13.99
C ARG A 225 -3.80 -17.98 -13.48
N TRP A 226 -3.58 -17.22 -12.40
CA TRP A 226 -2.35 -17.32 -11.62
C TRP A 226 -2.42 -18.52 -10.66
N ILE A 227 -1.37 -19.32 -10.63
CA ILE A 227 -1.19 -20.39 -9.65
C ILE A 227 0.02 -20.08 -8.77
N CYS A 228 0.00 -20.56 -7.53
CA CYS A 228 1.08 -20.37 -6.58
C CYS A 228 1.74 -21.72 -6.26
N PRO A 229 2.67 -22.20 -7.10
CA PRO A 229 3.30 -23.49 -6.90
C PRO A 229 4.27 -23.46 -5.71
N THR A 230 4.32 -24.56 -4.94
CA THR A 230 5.16 -24.69 -3.75
C THR A 230 6.26 -25.72 -3.96
N LEU A 231 7.51 -25.36 -3.63
CA LEU A 231 8.67 -26.27 -3.72
C LEU A 231 8.67 -27.40 -2.68
N ASN A 232 8.05 -27.17 -1.52
CA ASN A 232 7.86 -28.16 -0.45
C ASN A 232 6.35 -28.36 -0.20
N PRO A 233 5.72 -29.40 -0.79
CA PRO A 233 4.33 -29.75 -0.50
C PRO A 233 4.25 -30.45 0.85
N HIS A 234 4.40 -29.71 1.94
CA HIS A 234 3.97 -30.16 3.25
C HIS A 234 2.94 -29.16 3.76
N VAL A 235 1.76 -29.69 4.10
CA VAL A 235 0.52 -29.00 4.48
C VAL A 235 -0.34 -28.58 3.27
N ASP A 236 -1.20 -29.52 2.88
CA ASP A 236 -2.43 -29.39 2.09
C ASP A 236 -2.38 -28.73 0.71
N ALA A 237 -2.76 -29.51 -0.30
CA ALA A 237 -2.96 -29.16 -1.70
C ALA A 237 -4.02 -28.05 -1.90
N LYS A 238 -3.62 -26.80 -1.67
CA LYS A 238 -4.30 -25.61 -2.17
C LYS A 238 -3.26 -24.71 -2.84
N ASP A 239 -3.64 -24.06 -3.94
CA ASP A 239 -2.84 -23.05 -4.68
C ASP A 239 -2.54 -21.78 -3.85
N LYS A 240 -2.45 -21.88 -2.52
CA LYS A 240 -2.25 -20.76 -1.59
C LYS A 240 -1.34 -21.20 -0.44
N PRO A 241 -0.12 -20.67 -0.35
CA PRO A 241 0.70 -20.85 0.83
C PRO A 241 -0.04 -20.29 2.05
N ASP A 242 0.11 -20.95 3.20
CA ASP A 242 -0.34 -20.36 4.46
C ASP A 242 0.53 -19.14 4.78
N LEU A 243 0.00 -17.95 4.47
CA LEU A 243 0.64 -16.66 4.75
C LEU A 243 0.02 -15.98 5.97
N ASN A 244 -0.51 -16.75 6.92
CA ASN A 244 -1.05 -16.25 8.17
C ASN A 244 -0.16 -15.14 8.75
N ASN A 245 -0.72 -13.94 8.92
CA ASN A 245 -0.07 -12.74 9.47
C ASN A 245 1.06 -12.09 8.64
N ARG A 246 1.08 -12.26 7.30
CA ARG A 246 1.96 -11.47 6.41
C ARG A 246 1.28 -10.18 5.96
N LEU A 247 1.72 -9.05 6.49
CA LEU A 247 1.06 -7.76 6.28
C LEU A 247 1.17 -7.21 4.86
N TYR A 248 2.31 -7.44 4.22
CA TYR A 248 2.59 -7.01 2.85
C TYR A 248 2.93 -8.24 2.02
N VAL A 249 2.40 -8.29 0.80
CA VAL A 249 2.72 -9.30 -0.21
C VAL A 249 2.89 -8.59 -1.52
N ILE A 250 4.12 -8.58 -2.05
CA ILE A 250 4.49 -7.78 -3.22
C ILE A 250 4.83 -8.69 -4.39
N GLY A 251 4.03 -8.61 -5.46
CA GLY A 251 4.28 -9.32 -6.71
C GLY A 251 5.20 -8.52 -7.63
N LEU A 252 6.24 -9.18 -8.13
CA LEU A 252 7.27 -8.59 -8.99
C LEU A 252 7.40 -9.39 -10.29
N SER A 253 7.05 -8.77 -11.40
CA SER A 253 7.19 -9.35 -12.74
C SER A 253 8.62 -9.15 -13.26
N SER A 254 8.98 -9.89 -14.32
CA SER A 254 10.27 -9.69 -14.98
C SER A 254 10.41 -8.26 -15.50
N THR A 255 11.61 -7.68 -15.41
CA THR A 255 11.95 -6.42 -16.08
C THR A 255 12.53 -6.65 -17.48
N LYS A 256 12.52 -7.90 -17.96
CA LYS A 256 12.91 -8.28 -19.32
C LYS A 256 11.67 -8.65 -20.15
N PRO A 257 11.72 -8.54 -21.49
CA PRO A 257 10.66 -9.06 -22.33
C PRO A 257 10.57 -10.58 -22.14
N ILE A 258 9.34 -11.10 -22.25
CA ILE A 258 9.12 -12.54 -22.37
C ILE A 258 9.28 -12.88 -23.85
N CYS A 259 10.28 -13.69 -24.18
CA CYS A 259 10.60 -14.11 -25.55
C CYS A 259 10.29 -15.59 -25.75
N ILE A 260 10.14 -16.01 -27.01
CA ILE A 260 10.12 -17.43 -27.35
C ILE A 260 11.50 -18.02 -27.03
N PRO A 261 11.61 -19.13 -26.29
CA PRO A 261 12.89 -19.76 -26.07
C PRO A 261 13.62 -20.06 -27.39
N GLY A 262 14.87 -19.60 -27.51
CA GLY A 262 15.69 -19.80 -28.70
C GLY A 262 15.37 -18.89 -29.90
N LYS A 263 14.48 -17.89 -29.76
CA LYS A 263 14.22 -16.87 -30.79
C LYS A 263 14.21 -15.47 -30.18
N ASP A 264 14.75 -14.48 -30.89
CA ASP A 264 14.69 -13.05 -30.52
C ASP A 264 13.30 -12.42 -30.79
N VAL A 265 12.23 -13.21 -30.70
CA VAL A 265 10.85 -12.75 -30.91
C VAL A 265 10.22 -12.47 -29.54
N ILE A 266 9.93 -11.19 -29.29
CA ILE A 266 9.19 -10.74 -28.10
C ILE A 266 7.74 -11.23 -28.22
N ILE A 267 7.26 -11.98 -27.23
CA ILE A 267 5.87 -12.44 -27.17
C ILE A 267 5.04 -11.49 -26.31
N LEU A 268 5.57 -11.08 -25.15
CA LEU A 268 4.83 -10.28 -24.17
C LEU A 268 5.73 -9.13 -23.65
N PRO A 269 5.60 -7.92 -24.20
CA PRO A 269 6.33 -6.75 -23.69
C PRO A 269 5.74 -6.28 -22.35
N GLN A 270 6.61 -5.89 -21.42
CA GLN A 270 6.19 -5.35 -20.13
C GLN A 270 5.54 -3.98 -20.34
N TYR A 271 4.47 -3.65 -19.61
CA TYR A 271 3.86 -2.31 -19.71
C TYR A 271 4.30 -1.39 -18.58
N VAL A 272 4.27 -0.07 -18.85
CA VAL A 272 4.56 0.95 -17.84
C VAL A 272 3.65 0.79 -16.63
N GLY A 273 4.26 0.56 -15.47
CA GLY A 273 3.57 0.49 -14.19
C GLY A 273 3.16 -0.91 -13.72
N ARG A 274 3.53 -1.95 -14.47
CA ARG A 274 3.21 -3.35 -14.14
C ARG A 274 3.75 -3.81 -12.78
N SER A 275 4.95 -3.41 -12.37
CA SER A 275 5.58 -3.82 -11.11
C SER A 275 6.05 -2.62 -10.30
N PRO A 276 6.03 -2.68 -8.95
CA PRO A 276 5.49 -3.75 -8.11
C PRO A 276 3.95 -3.69 -7.99
N ILE A 277 3.34 -4.84 -7.64
CA ILE A 277 1.90 -4.98 -7.34
C ILE A 277 1.72 -5.39 -5.87
N ASP A 278 0.80 -4.76 -5.15
CA ASP A 278 0.39 -5.20 -3.81
C ASP A 278 -0.70 -6.27 -3.92
N LEU A 279 -0.34 -7.50 -3.57
CA LEU A 279 -1.20 -8.69 -3.64
C LEU A 279 -1.63 -9.16 -2.25
N ALA A 280 -1.43 -8.37 -1.19
CA ALA A 280 -1.78 -8.81 0.16
C ALA A 280 -3.26 -9.20 0.30
N SER A 281 -4.17 -8.51 -0.38
CA SER A 281 -5.60 -8.81 -0.40
C SER A 281 -5.95 -10.20 -0.95
N ARG A 282 -5.07 -10.82 -1.73
CA ARG A 282 -5.26 -12.19 -2.25
C ARG A 282 -5.06 -13.25 -1.16
N TYR A 283 -4.10 -13.01 -0.28
CA TYR A 283 -3.58 -14.01 0.65
C TYR A 283 -3.98 -13.76 2.11
N ASP A 284 -4.25 -12.52 2.48
CA ASP A 284 -4.64 -12.15 3.84
C ASP A 284 -6.16 -12.08 3.95
N GLU A 285 -6.76 -13.06 4.63
CA GLU A 285 -8.21 -13.13 4.84
C GLU A 285 -8.74 -11.95 5.68
N ASN A 286 -7.89 -11.37 6.54
CA ASN A 286 -8.23 -10.24 7.40
C ASN A 286 -7.78 -8.90 6.82
N TRP A 287 -7.43 -8.87 5.52
CA TRP A 287 -6.86 -7.70 4.85
C TRP A 287 -7.73 -6.45 5.01
N CYS A 288 -9.05 -6.59 4.84
CA CYS A 288 -10.01 -5.49 4.91
C CYS A 288 -10.20 -4.90 6.32
N VAL A 289 -9.87 -5.64 7.38
CA VAL A 289 -10.28 -5.32 8.76
C VAL A 289 -9.10 -5.15 9.72
N LEU A 290 -8.35 -6.21 10.01
CA LEU A 290 -7.28 -6.19 11.02
C LEU A 290 -6.01 -5.62 10.41
N SER A 291 -5.54 -6.24 9.33
CA SER A 291 -4.27 -5.89 8.70
C SER A 291 -4.26 -4.45 8.20
N ARG A 292 -5.40 -3.95 7.70
CA ARG A 292 -5.51 -2.55 7.24
C ARG A 292 -5.17 -1.51 8.32
N ARG A 293 -5.43 -1.81 9.60
CA ARG A 293 -5.19 -0.87 10.72
C ARG A 293 -3.73 -0.83 11.18
N ILE A 294 -3.02 -1.96 11.01
CA ILE A 294 -1.64 -2.14 11.45
C ILE A 294 -0.63 -1.98 10.30
N ARG A 295 -1.12 -1.90 9.07
CA ARG A 295 -0.36 -1.47 7.88
C ARG A 295 -0.24 0.04 7.83
N MET A 296 0.73 0.48 7.03
CA MET A 296 0.87 1.87 6.63
C MET A 296 -0.44 2.40 6.03
N PRO A 297 -0.85 3.64 6.37
CA PRO A 297 -1.98 4.32 5.74
C PRO A 297 -1.91 4.27 4.21
N ASN A 298 -3.05 4.11 3.56
CA ASN A 298 -3.11 3.85 2.12
C ASN A 298 -2.48 4.95 1.26
N ASP A 299 -2.67 6.20 1.65
CA ASP A 299 -2.14 7.38 0.98
C ASP A 299 -0.61 7.41 1.02
N GLN A 300 -0.01 6.98 2.14
CA GLN A 300 1.43 6.84 2.29
C GLN A 300 1.95 5.62 1.52
N TRP A 301 1.27 4.48 1.65
CA TRP A 301 1.64 3.24 0.95
C TRP A 301 1.61 3.41 -0.58
N THR A 302 0.59 4.09 -1.11
CA THR A 302 0.48 4.38 -2.55
C THR A 302 1.67 5.19 -3.06
N LYS A 303 2.17 6.16 -2.27
CA LYS A 303 3.36 6.94 -2.63
C LYS A 303 4.63 6.07 -2.66
N ILE A 304 4.77 5.12 -1.73
CA ILE A 304 5.90 4.18 -1.72
C ILE A 304 5.83 3.27 -2.94
N ILE A 305 4.67 2.66 -3.22
CA ILE A 305 4.49 1.81 -4.40
C ILE A 305 4.80 2.57 -5.68
N GLU A 306 4.31 3.81 -5.82
CA GLU A 306 4.57 4.64 -6.99
C GLU A 306 6.06 5.02 -7.14
N PHE A 307 6.74 5.31 -6.03
CA PHE A 307 8.19 5.54 -6.05
C PHE A 307 8.95 4.31 -6.58
N PHE A 308 8.64 3.11 -6.07
CA PHE A 308 9.28 1.89 -6.54
C PHE A 308 8.88 1.53 -7.97
N ARG A 309 7.61 1.74 -8.35
CA ARG A 309 7.12 1.51 -9.71
C ARG A 309 7.95 2.26 -10.75
N ARG A 310 8.31 3.52 -10.48
CA ARG A 310 9.22 4.28 -11.36
C ARG A 310 10.59 3.62 -11.49
N LYS A 311 11.13 3.02 -10.42
CA LYS A 311 12.42 2.30 -10.47
C LYS A 311 12.32 1.03 -11.31
N PHE A 312 11.25 0.25 -11.16
CA PHE A 312 11.01 -0.94 -11.99
C PHE A 312 10.78 -0.57 -13.46
N ASN A 313 10.09 0.54 -13.74
CA ASN A 313 9.93 1.05 -15.10
C ASN A 313 11.28 1.41 -15.73
N LEU A 314 12.18 2.04 -14.96
CA LEU A 314 13.54 2.34 -15.43
C LEU A 314 14.36 1.07 -15.70
N ASP A 315 14.25 0.06 -14.82
CA ASP A 315 14.92 -1.23 -15.03
C ASP A 315 14.41 -1.91 -16.31
N ALA A 316 13.09 -1.88 -16.55
CA ALA A 316 12.49 -2.44 -17.76
C ALA A 316 12.85 -1.64 -19.03
N ALA A 317 12.90 -0.32 -18.94
CA ALA A 317 13.35 0.55 -20.02
C ALA A 317 14.81 0.25 -20.42
N GLY A 318 15.69 0.06 -19.43
CA GLY A 318 17.09 -0.32 -19.68
C GLY A 318 17.25 -1.69 -20.36
N ASN A 319 16.25 -2.57 -20.23
CA ASN A 319 16.18 -3.85 -20.94
C ASN A 319 15.39 -3.78 -22.26
N HIS A 320 15.00 -2.59 -22.73
CA HIS A 320 14.13 -2.40 -23.91
C HIS A 320 12.82 -3.22 -23.83
N ALA A 321 12.33 -3.43 -22.61
CA ALA A 321 11.21 -4.33 -22.33
C ALA A 321 9.87 -3.61 -22.20
N ILE A 322 9.87 -2.28 -22.11
CA ILE A 322 8.72 -1.48 -21.66
C ILE A 322 7.94 -0.87 -22.83
N VAL A 323 6.63 -0.97 -22.78
CA VAL A 323 5.70 -0.34 -23.72
C VAL A 323 4.64 0.48 -22.98
N GLU A 324 4.05 1.46 -23.66
CA GLU A 324 2.89 2.15 -23.13
C GLU A 324 1.70 1.17 -22.96
N PRO A 325 0.92 1.30 -21.89
CA PRO A 325 -0.22 0.44 -21.65
C PRO A 325 -1.34 0.73 -22.68
N THR A 326 -1.58 -0.23 -23.56
CA THR A 326 -2.70 -0.22 -24.52
C THR A 326 -3.67 -1.35 -24.22
N LYS A 327 -4.91 -1.26 -24.72
CA LYS A 327 -5.93 -2.32 -24.54
C LYS A 327 -5.53 -3.64 -25.20
N ASP A 328 -4.63 -3.60 -26.19
CA ASP A 328 -4.12 -4.78 -26.89
C ASP A 328 -3.00 -5.49 -26.11
N ASN A 329 -2.50 -4.89 -25.02
CA ASN A 329 -1.48 -5.51 -24.20
C ASN A 329 -2.07 -6.67 -23.38
N VAL A 330 -1.72 -7.89 -23.78
CA VAL A 330 -2.19 -9.12 -23.13
C VAL A 330 -1.85 -9.18 -21.64
N LEU A 331 -0.65 -8.72 -21.23
CA LEU A 331 -0.26 -8.70 -19.82
C LEU A 331 -1.12 -7.74 -19.01
N LEU A 332 -1.41 -6.55 -19.55
CA LEU A 332 -2.31 -5.58 -18.91
C LEU A 332 -3.71 -6.17 -18.71
N MET A 333 -4.27 -6.80 -19.74
CA MET A 333 -5.61 -7.39 -19.65
C MET A 333 -5.66 -8.52 -18.62
N ARG A 334 -4.63 -9.36 -18.55
CA ARG A 334 -4.48 -10.39 -17.51
C ARG A 334 -4.40 -9.80 -16.11
N ASP A 335 -3.57 -8.78 -15.91
CA ASP A 335 -3.38 -8.14 -14.61
C ASP A 335 -4.65 -7.38 -14.15
N LEU A 336 -5.43 -6.82 -15.08
CA LEU A 336 -6.74 -6.21 -14.80
C LEU A 336 -7.79 -7.26 -14.40
N GLN A 337 -7.85 -8.38 -15.12
CA GLN A 337 -8.74 -9.49 -14.79
C GLN A 337 -8.41 -10.07 -13.40
N ASP A 338 -7.13 -10.25 -13.11
CA ASP A 338 -6.62 -10.73 -11.82
C ASP A 338 -7.03 -9.80 -10.65
N ALA A 339 -6.92 -8.49 -10.85
CA ALA A 339 -7.36 -7.49 -9.86
C ALA A 339 -8.88 -7.54 -9.63
N GLN A 340 -9.66 -7.77 -10.69
CA GLN A 340 -11.12 -7.90 -10.60
C GLN A 340 -11.52 -9.17 -9.86
N GLU A 341 -10.86 -10.30 -10.11
CA GLU A 341 -11.11 -11.57 -9.40
C GLU A 341 -10.82 -11.44 -7.89
N ILE A 342 -9.72 -10.79 -7.53
CA ILE A 342 -9.42 -10.48 -6.11
C ILE A 342 -10.55 -9.63 -5.53
N ARG A 343 -11.00 -8.59 -6.23
CA ARG A 343 -12.08 -7.72 -5.77
C ARG A 343 -13.40 -8.48 -5.59
N VAL A 344 -13.77 -9.33 -6.53
CA VAL A 344 -14.98 -10.19 -6.44
C VAL A 344 -14.88 -11.11 -5.23
N LYS A 345 -13.73 -11.74 -5.00
CA LYS A 345 -13.51 -12.60 -3.82
C LYS A 345 -13.64 -11.82 -2.51
N LEU A 346 -13.15 -10.59 -2.45
CA LEU A 346 -13.31 -9.75 -1.25
C LEU A 346 -14.77 -9.33 -1.03
N LEU A 347 -15.50 -9.02 -2.10
CA LEU A 347 -16.93 -8.67 -2.04
C LEU A 347 -17.81 -9.85 -1.64
N SER A 348 -17.41 -11.09 -1.98
CA SER A 348 -18.13 -12.30 -1.57
C SER A 348 -17.93 -12.67 -0.09
N GLN A 349 -17.00 -12.01 0.62
CA GLN A 349 -16.81 -12.22 2.06
C GLN A 349 -18.02 -11.68 2.85
N PRO A 350 -18.36 -12.30 3.99
CA PRO A 350 -19.42 -11.79 4.85
C PRO A 350 -19.09 -10.40 5.37
N PHE A 351 -20.12 -9.58 5.59
CA PHE A 351 -19.97 -8.26 6.19
C PHE A 351 -19.28 -8.33 7.56
N PRO A 352 -18.40 -7.37 7.90
CA PRO A 352 -17.82 -7.30 9.24
C PRO A 352 -18.91 -7.23 10.32
N LYS A 353 -18.72 -7.98 11.41
CA LYS A 353 -19.72 -8.08 12.48
C LYS A 353 -19.69 -6.91 13.45
N ARG A 354 -18.52 -6.26 13.64
CA ARG A 354 -18.35 -5.16 14.58
C ARG A 354 -18.34 -3.84 13.85
N VAL A 355 -19.05 -2.84 14.38
CA VAL A 355 -19.13 -1.51 13.75
C VAL A 355 -17.75 -0.89 13.55
N GLN A 356 -16.86 -1.00 14.52
CA GLN A 356 -15.49 -0.48 14.42
C GLN A 356 -14.69 -1.03 13.22
N ASP A 357 -15.05 -2.22 12.71
CA ASP A 357 -14.35 -2.86 11.59
C ASP A 357 -14.65 -2.18 10.25
N TYR A 358 -15.68 -1.33 10.21
CA TYR A 358 -15.99 -0.49 9.06
C TYR A 358 -15.19 0.81 9.02
N LYS A 359 -14.47 1.16 10.10
CA LYS A 359 -13.65 2.39 10.13
C LYS A 359 -12.47 2.22 9.17
N ASN A 360 -12.45 3.04 8.11
CA ASN A 360 -11.47 2.96 7.01
C ASN A 360 -11.47 1.61 6.26
N HIS A 361 -12.57 0.86 6.28
CA HIS A 361 -12.72 -0.38 5.51
C HIS A 361 -12.60 -0.08 4.00
N PRO A 362 -11.88 -0.90 3.21
CA PRO A 362 -11.61 -0.59 1.81
C PRO A 362 -12.84 -0.69 0.89
N LEU A 363 -13.82 -1.53 1.23
CA LEU A 363 -15.00 -1.78 0.38
C LEU A 363 -16.28 -1.13 0.89
N TYR A 364 -16.34 -0.78 2.18
CA TYR A 364 -17.60 -0.43 2.84
C TYR A 364 -17.44 0.84 3.66
N ALA A 365 -18.54 1.57 3.83
CA ALA A 365 -18.59 2.78 4.63
C ALA A 365 -19.88 2.83 5.45
N LEU A 366 -19.78 3.47 6.63
CA LEU A 366 -20.92 3.78 7.49
C LEU A 366 -21.05 5.29 7.65
N LYS A 367 -22.27 5.79 7.72
CA LYS A 367 -22.56 7.24 7.90
C LYS A 367 -21.86 7.82 9.13
N ARG A 368 -21.76 7.07 10.24
CA ARG A 368 -21.08 7.52 11.47
C ARG A 368 -19.56 7.73 11.31
N HIS A 369 -18.92 7.07 10.34
CA HIS A 369 -17.46 7.10 10.13
C HIS A 369 -17.03 8.05 9.02
N LEU A 370 -17.98 8.73 8.38
CA LEU A 370 -17.67 9.72 7.35
C LEU A 370 -16.85 10.85 7.96
N LEU A 371 -15.76 11.20 7.29
CA LEU A 371 -15.01 12.39 7.63
C LEU A 371 -15.84 13.65 7.34
N LYS A 372 -15.38 14.77 7.91
CA LYS A 372 -16.04 16.08 7.78
C LYS A 372 -16.41 16.39 6.33
N PHE A 373 -15.49 16.15 5.41
CA PHE A 373 -15.61 16.46 3.99
C PHE A 373 -16.06 15.28 3.12
N GLU A 374 -16.48 14.17 3.72
CA GLU A 374 -16.99 13.02 2.99
C GLU A 374 -18.52 12.98 3.01
N ILE A 375 -19.09 12.46 1.93
CA ILE A 375 -20.53 12.22 1.77
C ILE A 375 -20.77 10.92 1.01
N ILE A 376 -21.94 10.31 1.23
CA ILE A 376 -22.43 9.21 0.40
C ILE A 376 -23.31 9.81 -0.71
N PHE A 377 -22.98 9.54 -1.96
CA PHE A 377 -23.70 10.03 -3.13
C PHE A 377 -23.90 8.90 -4.16
N PRO A 378 -25.07 8.80 -4.81
CA PRO A 378 -26.28 9.63 -4.66
C PRO A 378 -26.94 9.55 -3.26
N PRO A 379 -27.72 10.55 -2.81
CA PRO A 379 -28.33 10.56 -1.48
C PRO A 379 -29.35 9.44 -1.24
N ASP A 380 -29.97 8.97 -2.32
CA ASP A 380 -30.98 7.91 -2.41
C ASP A 380 -30.38 6.53 -2.65
N VAL A 381 -29.05 6.38 -2.58
CA VAL A 381 -28.41 5.08 -2.78
C VAL A 381 -28.89 4.04 -1.75
N ASN A 382 -29.30 2.89 -2.25
CA ASN A 382 -29.74 1.78 -1.41
C ASN A 382 -28.57 1.21 -0.60
N PRO A 383 -28.76 0.95 0.71
CA PRO A 383 -27.75 0.29 1.51
C PRO A 383 -27.58 -1.17 1.06
N LEU A 384 -26.35 -1.67 1.14
CA LEU A 384 -25.99 -3.05 0.82
C LEU A 384 -26.47 -4.04 1.91
N GLY A 385 -26.71 -3.53 3.12
CA GLY A 385 -27.09 -4.32 4.29
C GLY A 385 -27.02 -3.49 5.56
N TYR A 386 -27.08 -4.16 6.71
CA TYR A 386 -27.05 -3.51 8.02
C TYR A 386 -26.12 -4.22 9.00
N VAL A 387 -25.44 -3.44 9.84
CA VAL A 387 -24.72 -3.93 11.02
C VAL A 387 -25.38 -3.36 12.28
N GLY A 388 -26.15 -4.19 12.98
CA GLY A 388 -27.06 -3.72 14.02
C GLY A 388 -28.12 -2.78 13.43
N LYS A 389 -28.08 -1.50 13.82
CA LYS A 389 -29.01 -0.45 13.31
C LYS A 389 -28.40 0.43 12.22
N GLU A 390 -27.19 0.12 11.77
CA GLU A 390 -26.42 0.97 10.84
C GLU A 390 -26.49 0.45 9.42
N ALA A 391 -26.88 1.33 8.49
CA ALA A 391 -26.84 1.05 7.06
C ALA A 391 -25.39 0.99 6.53
N ILE A 392 -25.07 -0.10 5.81
CA ILE A 392 -23.80 -0.35 5.15
C ILE A 392 -23.88 0.16 3.71
N TYR A 393 -22.93 1.00 3.30
CA TYR A 393 -22.85 1.53 1.94
C TYR A 393 -21.58 1.05 1.23
N SER A 394 -21.65 0.91 -0.09
CA SER A 394 -20.43 0.72 -0.90
C SER A 394 -19.52 1.92 -0.73
N ARG A 395 -18.22 1.67 -0.58
CA ARG A 395 -17.23 2.76 -0.55
C ARG A 395 -17.07 3.45 -1.90
N ASP A 396 -17.55 2.86 -2.99
CA ASP A 396 -17.61 3.52 -4.31
C ASP A 396 -18.64 4.67 -4.35
N CYS A 397 -19.59 4.67 -3.42
CA CYS A 397 -20.55 5.77 -3.24
C CYS A 397 -20.01 6.86 -2.29
N LEU A 398 -18.81 6.69 -1.74
CA LEU A 398 -18.16 7.67 -0.86
C LEU A 398 -17.41 8.70 -1.70
N TYR A 399 -17.80 9.96 -1.60
CA TYR A 399 -17.14 11.05 -2.30
C TYR A 399 -16.54 12.05 -1.34
N LEU A 400 -15.35 12.54 -1.71
CA LEU A 400 -14.71 13.67 -1.07
C LEU A 400 -15.26 14.97 -1.69
N CYS A 401 -15.78 15.83 -0.83
CA CYS A 401 -16.23 17.16 -1.19
C CYS A 401 -15.16 18.20 -0.86
N HIS A 402 -15.09 19.23 -1.68
CA HIS A 402 -14.14 20.32 -1.55
C HIS A 402 -14.86 21.67 -1.51
N THR A 403 -14.21 22.67 -0.92
CA THR A 403 -14.69 24.07 -1.00
C THR A 403 -14.54 24.58 -2.43
N ARG A 404 -15.21 25.68 -2.76
CA ARG A 404 -15.10 26.33 -4.08
C ARG A 404 -13.65 26.64 -4.44
N GLU A 405 -12.88 27.16 -3.48
CA GLU A 405 -11.47 27.52 -3.67
C GLU A 405 -10.60 26.27 -3.87
N SER A 406 -10.92 25.18 -3.16
CA SER A 406 -10.19 23.92 -3.32
C SER A 406 -10.47 23.26 -4.67
N TRP A 407 -11.70 23.36 -5.20
CA TRP A 407 -12.00 22.92 -6.57
C TRP A 407 -11.29 23.78 -7.62
N LEU A 408 -11.19 25.09 -7.39
CA LEU A 408 -10.49 25.99 -8.31
C LEU A 408 -9.00 25.64 -8.43
N LYS A 409 -8.35 25.25 -7.33
CA LYS A 409 -6.98 24.71 -7.35
C LYS A 409 -6.85 23.43 -8.18
N GLU A 410 -7.93 22.67 -8.28
CA GLU A 410 -8.01 21.48 -9.13
C GLU A 410 -8.37 21.80 -10.59
N ALA A 411 -8.42 23.08 -10.98
CA ALA A 411 -8.88 23.59 -12.26
C ALA A 411 -10.34 23.22 -12.57
N ARG A 412 -11.21 23.34 -11.57
CA ARG A 412 -12.65 23.11 -11.70
C ARG A 412 -13.43 24.23 -11.01
N ILE A 413 -14.59 24.57 -11.55
CA ILE A 413 -15.51 25.54 -10.96
C ILE A 413 -16.84 24.87 -10.63
N ILE A 414 -17.54 25.39 -9.63
CA ILE A 414 -18.89 24.93 -9.32
C ILE A 414 -19.84 25.47 -10.38
N ARG A 415 -20.70 24.61 -10.93
CA ARG A 415 -21.71 25.02 -11.91
C ARG A 415 -22.64 26.08 -11.31
N LEU A 416 -23.15 26.94 -12.18
CA LEU A 416 -24.05 28.03 -11.77
C LEU A 416 -25.32 27.46 -11.12
N GLY A 417 -25.72 27.99 -9.96
CA GLY A 417 -26.95 27.60 -9.26
C GLY A 417 -26.89 26.31 -8.44
N GLU A 418 -25.76 25.60 -8.40
CA GLU A 418 -25.59 24.41 -7.57
C GLU A 418 -25.67 24.74 -6.07
N LYS A 419 -26.45 23.94 -5.34
CA LYS A 419 -26.52 24.01 -3.87
C LYS A 419 -25.38 23.18 -3.25
N PRO A 420 -24.85 23.54 -2.08
CA PRO A 420 -23.78 22.76 -1.45
C PRO A 420 -24.25 21.33 -1.15
N ALA A 421 -23.42 20.34 -1.48
CA ALA A 421 -23.67 18.94 -1.11
C ALA A 421 -23.68 18.76 0.42
N LYS A 422 -22.86 19.53 1.14
CA LYS A 422 -22.79 19.53 2.60
C LYS A 422 -22.31 20.87 3.12
N VAL A 423 -22.87 21.34 4.23
CA VAL A 423 -22.41 22.53 4.95
C VAL A 423 -21.69 22.06 6.22
N VAL A 424 -20.45 22.50 6.43
CA VAL A 424 -19.60 22.01 7.52
C VAL A 424 -19.06 23.15 8.39
N ARG A 425 -18.88 22.92 9.69
CA ARG A 425 -18.31 23.94 10.59
C ARG A 425 -16.89 24.35 10.19
N ALA A 426 -16.63 25.63 10.04
CA ALA A 426 -15.32 26.21 9.78
C ALA A 426 -14.43 26.19 11.03
N ARG A 427 -13.11 26.18 10.84
CA ARG A 427 -12.17 26.52 11.93
C ARG A 427 -11.78 27.99 11.76
N LEU A 428 -12.17 28.82 12.72
CA LEU A 428 -11.71 30.21 12.80
C LEU A 428 -10.22 30.26 13.19
N SER A 429 -9.46 31.15 12.55
CA SER A 429 -8.14 31.54 13.06
C SER A 429 -8.30 32.23 14.42
N MET A 430 -7.30 32.11 15.31
CA MET A 430 -7.35 32.75 16.64
C MET A 430 -7.63 34.25 16.55
N LYS A 431 -7.04 34.93 15.57
CA LYS A 431 -7.27 36.36 15.33
C LYS A 431 -8.74 36.68 15.00
N ARG A 432 -9.40 35.83 14.21
CA ARG A 432 -10.81 36.01 13.82
C ARG A 432 -11.79 35.62 14.94
N LYS A 433 -11.42 34.68 15.82
CA LYS A 433 -12.19 34.35 17.04
C LYS A 433 -12.26 35.51 18.04
N LEU A 434 -11.23 36.35 18.11
CA LEU A 434 -11.17 37.49 19.03
C LEU A 434 -11.95 38.73 18.53
N LEU A 435 -12.43 38.72 17.28
CA LEU A 435 -13.04 39.86 16.60
C LEU A 435 -14.53 39.62 16.26
N GLN A 436 -15.08 38.43 16.53
CA GLN A 436 -16.49 38.10 16.25
C GLN A 436 -17.28 37.95 17.55
N ASP A 437 -18.29 38.81 17.74
CA ASP A 437 -19.30 38.76 18.82
C ASP A 437 -20.48 37.82 18.51
N SER A 438 -20.40 37.04 17.43
CA SER A 438 -21.44 36.09 17.02
C SER A 438 -21.24 34.74 17.69
N ASP A 439 -22.24 34.26 18.41
CA ASP A 439 -22.26 32.93 19.04
C ASP A 439 -22.38 31.77 18.03
N GLU A 440 -22.78 32.03 16.77
CA GLU A 440 -22.88 30.97 15.77
C GLU A 440 -21.51 30.57 15.18
N PRO A 441 -21.17 29.27 15.18
CA PRO A 441 -19.91 28.81 14.62
C PRO A 441 -19.94 28.98 13.10
N PRO A 442 -18.94 29.63 12.48
CA PRO A 442 -18.94 29.86 11.05
C PRO A 442 -18.96 28.53 10.30
N THR A 443 -19.58 28.54 9.13
CA THR A 443 -19.73 27.37 8.27
C THR A 443 -18.95 27.55 6.96
N VAL A 444 -18.73 26.44 6.27
CA VAL A 444 -18.14 26.39 4.93
C VAL A 444 -18.95 25.41 4.10
N ASP A 445 -19.29 25.84 2.90
CA ASP A 445 -19.97 25.04 1.91
C ASP A 445 -18.98 24.14 1.17
N VAL A 446 -19.33 22.87 1.02
CA VAL A 446 -18.54 21.92 0.23
C VAL A 446 -19.39 21.23 -0.83
N TYR A 447 -18.73 20.99 -1.96
CA TYR A 447 -19.33 20.53 -3.20
C TYR A 447 -18.64 19.26 -3.66
N GLY A 448 -19.39 18.35 -4.28
CA GLY A 448 -18.85 17.15 -4.89
C GLY A 448 -18.40 17.37 -6.34
N GLN A 449 -17.60 16.45 -6.89
CA GLN A 449 -17.10 16.56 -8.26
C GLN A 449 -18.24 16.64 -9.30
N TRP A 450 -19.38 15.97 -9.06
CA TRP A 450 -20.56 15.98 -9.94
C TRP A 450 -21.22 17.37 -10.09
N GLN A 451 -20.94 18.29 -9.17
CA GLN A 451 -21.45 19.67 -9.17
C GLN A 451 -20.51 20.65 -9.86
N THR A 452 -19.42 20.15 -10.46
CA THR A 452 -18.35 20.97 -11.00
C THR A 452 -18.16 20.75 -12.49
N GLU A 453 -17.62 21.76 -13.15
CA GLU A 453 -17.20 21.72 -14.54
C GLU A 453 -15.73 22.15 -14.67
N PRO A 454 -15.03 21.76 -15.75
CA PRO A 454 -13.66 22.20 -16.00
C PRO A 454 -13.57 23.73 -16.03
N TYR A 455 -12.55 24.29 -15.38
CA TYR A 455 -12.26 25.72 -15.46
C TYR A 455 -11.85 26.08 -16.89
N VAL A 456 -12.48 27.11 -17.45
CA VAL A 456 -12.10 27.68 -18.75
C VAL A 456 -11.22 28.90 -18.50
N PRO A 457 -9.94 28.89 -18.93
CA PRO A 457 -9.06 30.03 -18.74
C PRO A 457 -9.51 31.23 -19.59
N PRO A 458 -9.41 32.46 -19.04
CA PRO A 458 -9.74 33.67 -19.78
C PRO A 458 -8.73 33.94 -20.90
N VAL A 459 -9.15 34.68 -21.92
CA VAL A 459 -8.30 35.06 -23.06
C VAL A 459 -7.60 36.39 -22.77
N ALA A 460 -6.31 36.47 -23.08
CA ALA A 460 -5.59 37.75 -23.07
C ALA A 460 -5.97 38.58 -24.31
N LEU A 461 -6.40 39.82 -24.08
CA LEU A 461 -6.83 40.73 -25.14
C LEU A 461 -5.94 41.98 -25.14
N ASN A 462 -5.52 42.42 -26.33
CA ASN A 462 -4.71 43.63 -26.53
C ASN A 462 -3.43 43.67 -25.68
N GLY A 463 -2.75 42.52 -25.54
CA GLY A 463 -1.53 42.40 -24.73
C GLY A 463 -1.74 42.52 -23.22
N LYS A 464 -2.99 42.58 -22.73
CA LYS A 464 -3.31 42.64 -21.31
C LYS A 464 -3.73 41.27 -20.78
N VAL A 465 -3.05 40.84 -19.72
CA VAL A 465 -3.37 39.59 -19.01
C VAL A 465 -4.59 39.81 -18.11
N PRO A 466 -5.64 38.98 -18.19
CA PRO A 466 -6.79 39.06 -17.30
C PRO A 466 -6.38 38.76 -15.85
N ARG A 467 -6.75 39.65 -14.93
CA ARG A 467 -6.36 39.60 -13.50
C ARG A 467 -7.61 39.51 -12.62
N ASN A 468 -7.47 38.90 -11.45
CA ASN A 468 -8.49 38.93 -10.40
C ASN A 468 -8.55 40.31 -9.70
N GLU A 469 -9.45 40.47 -8.75
CA GLU A 469 -9.66 41.71 -7.98
C GLU A 469 -8.41 42.18 -7.22
N TYR A 470 -7.46 41.28 -6.96
CA TYR A 470 -6.18 41.58 -6.31
C TYR A 470 -5.05 41.89 -7.29
N GLY A 471 -5.35 41.97 -8.59
CA GLY A 471 -4.36 42.23 -9.63
C GLY A 471 -3.49 41.03 -10.00
N ASN A 472 -3.83 39.82 -9.55
CA ASN A 472 -3.06 38.59 -9.77
C ASN A 472 -3.76 37.62 -10.72
N VAL A 473 -3.03 36.62 -11.24
CA VAL A 473 -3.60 35.49 -11.99
C VAL A 473 -3.52 34.24 -11.12
N GLU A 474 -4.66 33.57 -10.92
CA GLU A 474 -4.70 32.32 -10.16
C GLU A 474 -4.33 31.13 -11.07
N LEU A 475 -3.04 30.76 -11.04
CA LEU A 475 -2.48 29.72 -11.89
C LEU A 475 -2.02 28.51 -11.05
N PHE A 476 -2.95 27.62 -10.70
CA PHE A 476 -2.65 26.42 -9.90
C PHE A 476 -2.23 25.22 -10.75
N LYS A 477 -2.79 25.10 -11.97
CA LYS A 477 -2.46 24.04 -12.94
C LYS A 477 -2.08 24.65 -14.29
N PRO A 478 -1.25 23.97 -15.11
CA PRO A 478 -0.87 24.47 -16.44
C PRO A 478 -2.07 24.81 -17.34
N CYS A 479 -3.17 24.05 -17.25
CA CYS A 479 -4.39 24.29 -18.02
C CYS A 479 -5.16 25.56 -17.63
N MET A 480 -4.81 26.23 -16.53
CA MET A 480 -5.43 27.49 -16.12
C MET A 480 -4.73 28.72 -16.70
N LEU A 481 -3.68 28.53 -17.52
CA LEU A 481 -2.95 29.61 -18.17
C LEU A 481 -3.90 30.41 -19.08
N PRO A 482 -3.98 31.75 -18.95
CA PRO A 482 -4.76 32.55 -19.86
C PRO A 482 -4.37 32.31 -21.31
N ILE A 483 -5.37 32.17 -22.17
CA ILE A 483 -5.16 31.85 -23.59
C ILE A 483 -4.44 33.04 -24.24
N GLY A 484 -3.37 32.75 -24.98
CA GLY A 484 -2.50 33.77 -25.58
C GLY A 484 -1.34 34.21 -24.69
N CYS A 485 -1.17 33.64 -23.49
CA CYS A 485 -0.05 33.92 -22.60
C CYS A 485 0.95 32.76 -22.53
N VAL A 486 2.15 33.06 -22.02
CA VAL A 486 3.15 32.09 -21.58
C VAL A 486 3.52 32.36 -20.12
N HIS A 487 3.62 31.30 -19.31
CA HIS A 487 4.05 31.43 -17.92
C HIS A 487 5.58 31.37 -17.84
N ILE A 488 6.19 32.52 -17.54
CA ILE A 488 7.63 32.62 -17.31
C ILE A 488 7.88 32.45 -15.81
N ARG A 489 8.51 31.33 -15.42
CA ARG A 489 8.95 31.09 -14.05
C ARG A 489 10.35 31.64 -13.87
N LEU A 490 10.45 32.84 -13.30
CA LEU A 490 11.72 33.40 -12.87
C LEU A 490 12.00 32.96 -11.42
N SER A 491 13.22 32.51 -11.15
CA SER A 491 13.72 32.36 -9.79
C SER A 491 13.99 33.76 -9.25
N GLY A 492 13.01 34.31 -8.53
CA GLY A 492 13.16 35.57 -7.80
C GLY A 492 14.14 35.45 -6.66
#